data_AF-A0A915B4U2-F1
#
_entry.id   AF-A0A915B4U2-F1
#
_cell.length_a   1.000
_cell.length_b   1.000
_cell.length_c   1.000
_cell.angle_alpha   90.00
_cell.angle_beta   90.00
_cell.angle_gamma   90.00
#
_symmetry.space_group_name_H-M   'P 1'
#
loop_
_entity.id
_entity.type
_entity.pdbx_description
1 polymer ?
#
loop_
_entity_poly.entity_id
_entity_poly.type
_entity_poly.pdbx_seq_one_letter_code
_entity_poly.pdbx_strand_id
1 'polypeptide(L)'
;MRAPFRGTVAYCSLNVHRHKEQGRHDDLLSLMYMLVEFISGSLPWKGFHRKETAAIKETISQQRLFQGCPKQFADIFEHLSILEYRNRPNYDFIEAVFLSAMRKRCINKDSPIEWNRDQIEKNNPTKEKSEANAIADHDRTIIEDPTNPRHVNKQPRVQKNF
;
A
#
# COMPACT_ATOMS: atom_id res chain seq x y z
N MET A 1 -41.16 -5.01 -9.85
CA MET A 1 -40.24 -6.03 -10.39
C MET A 1 -38.97 -6.02 -9.55
N ARG A 2 -38.42 -7.16 -9.13
CA ARG A 2 -37.14 -7.22 -8.38
C ARG A 2 -35.99 -7.38 -9.38
N ALA A 3 -34.89 -6.67 -9.17
CA ALA A 3 -33.72 -6.80 -10.04
C ALA A 3 -33.00 -8.13 -9.76
N PRO A 4 -32.56 -8.87 -10.80
CA PRO A 4 -31.74 -10.07 -10.60
C PRO A 4 -30.41 -9.69 -9.95
N PHE A 5 -29.92 -10.53 -9.04
CA PHE A 5 -28.59 -10.34 -8.45
C PHE A 5 -27.53 -10.53 -9.53
N ARG A 6 -26.61 -9.56 -9.66
CA ARG A 6 -25.47 -9.59 -10.58
C ARG A 6 -24.26 -8.98 -9.88
N GLY A 7 -23.06 -9.45 -10.21
CA GLY A 7 -21.80 -8.96 -9.66
C GLY A 7 -21.20 -9.86 -8.57
N THR A 8 -20.03 -9.45 -8.09
CA THR A 8 -19.25 -10.22 -7.11
C THR A 8 -19.74 -9.92 -5.69
N VAL A 9 -20.09 -10.97 -4.94
CA VAL A 9 -20.66 -10.88 -3.58
C VAL A 9 -19.84 -9.96 -2.65
N ALA A 10 -18.51 -10.07 -2.71
CA ALA A 10 -17.61 -9.29 -1.86
C ALA A 10 -17.74 -7.77 -2.11
N TYR A 11 -17.87 -7.32 -3.36
CA TYR A 11 -17.81 -5.90 -3.71
C TYR A 11 -19.17 -5.28 -4.03
N CYS A 12 -20.21 -6.07 -4.28
CA CYS A 12 -21.52 -5.49 -4.59
C CYS A 12 -22.11 -4.70 -3.41
N SER A 13 -22.88 -3.66 -3.69
CA SER A 13 -23.51 -2.84 -2.66
C SER A 13 -24.65 -3.58 -1.94
N LEU A 14 -25.10 -3.02 -0.81
CA LEU A 14 -26.31 -3.52 -0.12
C LEU A 14 -27.57 -3.46 -1.00
N ASN A 15 -27.65 -2.54 -1.96
CA ASN A 15 -28.77 -2.47 -2.89
C ASN A 15 -28.84 -3.72 -3.77
N VAL A 16 -27.69 -4.19 -4.25
CA VAL A 16 -27.59 -5.44 -5.02
C VAL A 16 -27.97 -6.64 -4.17
N HIS A 17 -27.50 -6.71 -2.92
CA HIS A 17 -27.91 -7.76 -1.98
C HIS A 17 -29.44 -7.78 -1.80
N ARG A 18 -30.08 -6.61 -1.79
CA ARG A 18 -31.53 -6.40 -1.62
C ARG A 18 -32.34 -6.48 -2.92
N HIS A 19 -31.74 -6.88 -4.04
CA HIS A 19 -32.43 -6.98 -5.34
C HIS A 19 -33.05 -5.66 -5.83
N LYS A 20 -32.42 -4.54 -5.49
CA LYS A 20 -32.76 -3.22 -6.03
C LYS A 20 -32.03 -2.98 -7.34
N GLU A 21 -32.58 -2.08 -8.16
CA GLU A 21 -31.94 -1.64 -9.40
C GLU A 21 -30.61 -0.94 -9.09
N GLN A 22 -29.56 -1.28 -9.84
CA GLN A 22 -28.22 -0.75 -9.63
C GLN A 22 -28.09 0.66 -10.22
N GLY A 23 -27.65 1.61 -9.41
CA GLY A 23 -27.34 2.97 -9.83
C GLY A 23 -25.84 3.25 -9.89
N ARG A 24 -25.50 4.46 -10.32
CA ARG A 24 -24.10 4.94 -10.42
C ARG A 24 -23.34 4.90 -9.09
N HIS A 25 -24.04 5.06 -7.98
CA HIS A 25 -23.47 5.01 -6.64
C HIS A 25 -23.09 3.59 -6.22
N ASP A 26 -23.74 2.56 -6.76
CA ASP A 26 -23.42 1.16 -6.45
C ASP A 26 -22.06 0.74 -7.04
N ASP A 27 -21.72 1.25 -8.22
CA ASP A 27 -20.38 1.08 -8.82
C ASP A 27 -19.29 1.74 -7.95
N LEU A 28 -19.57 2.95 -7.45
CA LEU A 28 -18.63 3.68 -6.58
C LEU A 28 -18.49 3.04 -5.21
N LEU A 29 -19.56 2.48 -4.63
CA LEU A 29 -19.48 1.68 -3.40
C LEU A 29 -18.61 0.44 -3.62
N SER A 30 -18.74 -0.21 -4.77
CA SER A 30 -17.88 -1.34 -5.15
C SER A 30 -16.41 -0.93 -5.23
N LEU A 31 -16.12 0.23 -5.82
CA LEU A 31 -14.79 0.82 -5.84
C LEU A 31 -14.25 1.08 -4.42
N MET A 32 -15.06 1.64 -3.52
CA MET A 32 -14.65 1.86 -2.13
C MET A 32 -14.26 0.54 -1.44
N TYR A 33 -15.02 -0.54 -1.62
CA TYR A 33 -14.66 -1.83 -1.04
C TYR A 33 -13.37 -2.42 -1.64
N MET A 34 -13.13 -2.25 -2.95
CA MET A 34 -11.85 -2.67 -3.57
C MET A 34 -10.67 -1.89 -2.99
N LEU A 35 -10.80 -0.57 -2.82
CA LEU A 35 -9.74 0.27 -2.26
C LEU A 35 -9.45 -0.09 -0.79
N VAL A 36 -10.49 -0.39 0.00
CA VAL A 36 -10.32 -0.88 1.37
C VAL A 36 -9.56 -2.21 1.36
N GLU A 37 -9.90 -3.14 0.46
CA GLU A 37 -9.18 -4.41 0.37
C GLU A 37 -7.71 -4.22 -0.03
N PHE A 38 -7.41 -3.29 -0.94
CA PHE A 38 -6.02 -3.00 -1.32
C PHE A 38 -5.19 -2.47 -0.15
N ILE A 39 -5.79 -1.64 0.71
CA ILE A 39 -5.08 -1.03 1.85
C ILE A 39 -4.99 -2.00 3.04
N SER A 40 -6.09 -2.68 3.36
CA SER A 40 -6.21 -3.52 4.56
C SER A 40 -5.90 -5.00 4.29
N GLY A 41 -5.69 -5.39 3.03
CA GLY A 41 -5.40 -6.76 2.57
C GLY A 41 -6.61 -7.70 2.52
N SER A 42 -7.69 -7.39 3.25
CA SER A 42 -8.92 -8.19 3.25
C SER A 42 -10.14 -7.36 3.62
N LEU A 43 -11.32 -7.83 3.19
CA LEU A 43 -12.60 -7.31 3.66
C LEU A 43 -13.11 -8.11 4.87
N PRO A 44 -13.81 -7.49 5.82
CA PRO A 44 -14.35 -8.16 7.02
C PRO A 44 -15.30 -9.33 6.72
N TRP A 45 -15.90 -9.36 5.52
CA TRP A 45 -16.80 -10.41 5.04
C TRP A 45 -16.18 -11.29 3.95
N LYS A 46 -14.86 -11.26 3.77
CA LYS A 46 -14.16 -12.15 2.81
C LYS A 46 -14.32 -13.61 3.23
N GLY A 47 -14.63 -14.48 2.27
CA GLY A 47 -14.85 -15.92 2.50
C GLY A 47 -16.25 -16.30 2.99
N PHE A 48 -17.12 -15.33 3.30
CA PHE A 48 -18.51 -15.59 3.68
C PHE A 48 -19.43 -15.74 2.47
N HIS A 49 -20.52 -16.48 2.63
CA HIS A 49 -21.55 -16.58 1.59
C HIS A 49 -22.44 -15.32 1.56
N ARG A 50 -23.26 -15.21 0.51
CA ARG A 50 -24.01 -13.99 0.19
C ARG A 50 -24.86 -13.45 1.34
N LYS A 51 -25.50 -14.34 2.12
CA LYS A 51 -26.42 -13.94 3.19
C LYS A 51 -25.65 -13.35 4.38
N GLU A 52 -24.56 -13.98 4.76
CA GLU A 52 -23.66 -13.55 5.83
C GLU A 52 -22.94 -12.26 5.42
N THR A 53 -22.45 -12.17 4.18
CA THR A 53 -21.85 -10.94 3.64
C THR A 53 -22.82 -9.76 3.73
N ALA A 54 -24.08 -9.95 3.38
CA ALA A 54 -25.10 -8.91 3.49
C ALA A 54 -25.29 -8.46 4.95
N ALA A 55 -25.44 -9.42 5.88
CA ALA A 55 -25.64 -9.13 7.30
C ALA A 55 -24.45 -8.37 7.92
N ILE A 56 -23.22 -8.75 7.56
CA ILE A 56 -22.01 -8.05 8.02
C ILE A 56 -21.99 -6.63 7.45
N LYS A 57 -22.25 -6.45 6.15
CA LYS A 57 -22.29 -5.12 5.51
C LYS A 57 -23.34 -4.19 6.11
N GLU A 58 -24.48 -4.72 6.59
CA GLU A 58 -25.53 -3.94 7.24
C GLU A 58 -25.18 -3.48 8.65
N THR A 59 -24.33 -4.24 9.36
CA THR A 59 -24.06 -4.03 10.79
C THR A 59 -22.68 -3.46 11.09
N ILE A 60 -21.74 -3.57 10.15
CA ILE A 60 -20.37 -3.11 10.35
C ILE A 60 -20.31 -1.58 10.51
N SER A 61 -19.58 -1.12 11.52
CA SER A 61 -19.31 0.30 11.70
C SER A 61 -18.30 0.80 10.66
N GLN A 62 -18.47 2.05 10.22
CA GLN A 62 -17.51 2.69 9.31
C GLN A 62 -16.10 2.73 9.90
N GLN A 63 -15.96 2.92 11.23
CA GLN A 63 -14.67 2.87 11.92
C GLN A 63 -13.96 1.53 11.72
N ARG A 64 -14.71 0.41 11.78
CA ARG A 64 -14.15 -0.92 11.57
C ARG A 64 -13.85 -1.18 10.10
N LEU A 65 -14.74 -0.76 9.20
CA LEU A 65 -14.56 -0.95 7.76
C LEU A 65 -13.32 -0.18 7.24
N PHE A 66 -13.12 1.04 7.71
CA PHE A 66 -12.03 1.92 7.26
C PHE A 66 -10.81 1.88 8.20
N GLN A 67 -10.65 0.82 8.99
CA GLN A 67 -9.46 0.67 9.82
C GLN A 67 -8.20 0.60 8.94
N GLY A 68 -7.26 1.52 9.19
CA GLY A 68 -6.03 1.67 8.39
C GLY A 68 -6.20 2.52 7.12
N CYS A 69 -7.42 2.89 6.74
CA CYS A 69 -7.70 3.71 5.57
C CYS A 69 -7.59 5.22 5.88
N PRO A 70 -7.47 6.09 4.86
CA PRO A 70 -7.71 7.52 5.00
C PRO A 70 -9.06 7.83 5.64
N LYS A 71 -9.08 8.69 6.66
CA LYS A 71 -10.32 9.19 7.29
C LYS A 71 -11.32 9.77 6.28
N GLN A 72 -10.79 10.35 5.19
CA GLN A 72 -11.55 10.80 4.02
C GLN A 72 -12.45 9.73 3.36
N PHE A 73 -12.14 8.45 3.51
CA PHE A 73 -12.96 7.39 2.92
C PHE A 73 -14.35 7.33 3.55
N ALA A 74 -14.47 7.66 4.85
CA ALA A 74 -15.75 7.73 5.53
C ALA A 74 -16.64 8.81 4.89
N ASP A 75 -16.09 9.99 4.61
CA ASP A 75 -16.82 11.10 3.98
C ASP A 75 -17.38 10.71 2.59
N ILE A 76 -16.56 10.03 1.77
CA ILE A 76 -17.01 9.51 0.45
C ILE A 76 -18.09 8.45 0.63
N PHE A 77 -17.88 7.51 1.55
CA PHE A 77 -18.79 6.40 1.75
C PHE A 77 -20.15 6.86 2.26
N GLU A 78 -20.18 7.82 3.19
CA GLU A 78 -21.41 8.43 3.70
C GLU A 78 -22.19 9.07 2.56
N HIS A 79 -21.53 9.92 1.75
CA HIS A 79 -22.12 10.54 0.56
C HIS A 79 -22.72 9.51 -0.40
N LEU A 80 -22.02 8.40 -0.68
CA LEU A 80 -22.51 7.37 -1.59
C LEU A 80 -23.65 6.52 -1.01
N SER A 81 -23.64 6.28 0.31
CA SER A 81 -24.58 5.37 0.98
C SER A 81 -26.01 5.89 1.03
N ILE A 82 -26.20 7.20 0.94
CA ILE A 82 -27.51 7.86 0.96
C ILE A 82 -28.13 8.04 -0.43
N LEU A 83 -27.38 7.78 -1.50
CA LEU A 83 -27.86 7.98 -2.86
C LEU A 83 -28.82 6.87 -3.28
N GLU A 84 -29.82 7.26 -4.06
CA GLU A 84 -30.73 6.36 -4.76
C GLU A 84 -30.36 6.23 -6.23
N TYR A 85 -30.96 5.25 -6.90
CA TYR A 85 -30.75 4.92 -8.31
C TYR A 85 -30.71 6.14 -9.25
N ARG A 86 -31.60 7.12 -9.05
CA ARG A 86 -31.70 8.30 -9.93
C ARG A 86 -30.68 9.38 -9.62
N ASN A 87 -30.11 9.40 -8.41
CA ASN A 87 -29.23 10.48 -8.00
C ASN A 87 -27.89 10.40 -8.72
N ARG A 88 -27.35 11.56 -9.10
CA ARG A 88 -26.00 11.66 -9.67
C ARG A 88 -25.02 11.83 -8.51
N PRO A 89 -24.03 10.94 -8.33
CA PRO A 89 -22.97 11.17 -7.35
C PRO A 89 -22.26 12.50 -7.64
N ASN A 90 -21.97 13.27 -6.59
CA ASN A 90 -21.09 14.43 -6.70
C ASN A 90 -19.64 13.97 -6.91
N TYR A 91 -19.24 13.81 -8.17
CA TYR A 91 -17.90 13.35 -8.54
C TYR A 91 -16.80 14.36 -8.16
N ASP A 92 -17.09 15.66 -8.27
CA ASP A 92 -16.14 16.72 -7.92
C ASP A 92 -15.80 16.69 -6.42
N PHE A 93 -16.80 16.44 -5.57
CA PHE A 93 -16.58 16.20 -4.14
C PHE A 93 -15.70 14.98 -3.89
N ILE A 94 -16.01 13.85 -4.53
CA ILE A 94 -15.25 12.60 -4.36
C ILE A 94 -13.79 12.80 -4.76
N GLU A 95 -13.55 13.43 -5.91
CA GLU A 95 -12.20 13.77 -6.37
C GLU A 95 -11.49 14.70 -5.37
N ALA A 96 -12.14 15.78 -4.94
CA ALA A 96 -11.56 16.71 -3.97
C ALA A 96 -11.16 16.03 -2.65
N VAL A 97 -11.97 15.07 -2.19
CA VAL A 97 -11.69 14.29 -0.97
C VAL A 97 -10.50 13.34 -1.17
N PHE A 98 -10.38 12.68 -2.32
CA PHE A 98 -9.17 11.90 -2.66
C PHE A 98 -7.92 12.77 -2.74
N LEU A 99 -7.98 13.93 -3.40
CA LEU A 99 -6.86 14.87 -3.47
C LEU A 99 -6.46 15.39 -2.09
N SER A 100 -7.43 15.61 -1.21
CA SER A 100 -7.19 15.95 0.19
C SER A 100 -6.47 14.82 0.94
N ALA A 101 -6.85 13.56 0.70
CA ALA A 101 -6.20 12.39 1.29
C ALA A 101 -4.74 12.21 0.81
N MET A 102 -4.48 12.47 -0.48
CA MET A 102 -3.13 12.43 -1.06
C MET A 102 -2.24 13.53 -0.48
N ARG A 103 -2.73 14.79 -0.44
CA ARG A 103 -1.98 15.93 0.11
C ARG A 103 -1.59 15.71 1.57
N LYS A 104 -2.49 15.21 2.42
CA LYS A 104 -2.19 14.93 3.83
C LYS A 104 -1.14 13.83 4.05
N ARG A 105 -0.88 13.01 3.03
CA ARG A 105 0.14 11.96 3.04
C ARG A 105 1.37 12.30 2.20
N CYS A 106 1.45 13.52 1.68
CA CYS A 106 2.53 13.96 0.79
C CYS A 106 2.73 13.03 -0.43
N ILE A 107 1.63 12.45 -0.95
CA ILE A 107 1.68 11.57 -2.13
C ILE A 107 1.69 12.43 -3.39
N ASN A 108 2.73 12.30 -4.21
CA ASN A 108 2.79 12.88 -5.54
C ASN A 108 1.99 12.01 -6.52
N LYS A 109 1.18 12.64 -7.39
CA LYS A 109 0.44 11.98 -8.47
C LYS A 109 1.37 11.34 -9.50
N ASP A 110 2.54 11.95 -9.71
CA ASP A 110 3.55 11.47 -10.66
C ASP A 110 4.44 10.39 -10.05
N SER A 111 4.22 10.02 -8.78
CA SER A 111 4.96 8.94 -8.16
C SER A 111 4.71 7.63 -8.91
N PRO A 112 5.77 6.87 -9.22
CA PRO A 112 5.63 5.55 -9.81
C PRO A 112 4.84 4.63 -8.85
N ILE A 113 3.92 3.88 -9.44
CA ILE A 113 3.14 2.83 -8.78
C ILE A 113 4.02 1.63 -8.41
N GLU A 114 3.55 0.83 -7.45
CA GLU A 114 4.36 -0.21 -6.80
C GLU A 114 4.89 -1.30 -7.73
N TRP A 115 4.24 -1.56 -8.86
CA TRP A 115 4.68 -2.55 -9.84
C TRP A 115 5.71 -2.01 -10.84
N ASN A 116 6.03 -0.70 -10.79
CA ASN A 116 7.07 -0.07 -11.61
C ASN A 116 8.42 0.06 -10.88
N ARG A 117 8.65 -0.71 -9.79
CA ARG A 117 9.88 -0.63 -8.97
C ARG A 117 11.17 -0.72 -9.77
N ASP A 118 11.21 -1.56 -10.80
CA ASP A 118 12.38 -1.71 -11.66
C ASP A 118 12.77 -0.41 -12.39
N GLN A 119 11.82 0.49 -12.66
CA GLN A 119 12.09 1.80 -13.25
C GLN A 119 12.60 2.80 -12.20
N ILE A 120 12.19 2.63 -10.94
CA ILE A 120 12.64 3.44 -9.80
C ILE A 120 14.09 3.11 -9.47
N GLU A 121 14.44 1.82 -9.44
CA GLU A 121 15.78 1.33 -9.13
C GLU A 121 16.78 1.63 -10.26
N LYS A 122 16.37 1.49 -11.53
CA LYS A 122 17.23 1.82 -12.68
C LYS A 122 17.55 3.31 -12.81
N ASN A 123 16.66 4.19 -12.35
CA ASN A 123 16.84 5.65 -12.40
C ASN A 123 17.59 6.23 -11.18
N ASN A 124 17.97 5.40 -10.19
CA ASN A 124 18.70 5.83 -9.00
C ASN A 124 19.97 4.97 -8.77
N PRO A 125 21.02 5.09 -9.61
CA PRO A 125 22.22 4.26 -9.49
C PRO A 125 23.21 4.73 -8.42
N THR A 126 22.79 5.41 -7.34
CA THR A 126 23.74 6.00 -6.38
C THR A 126 23.25 5.96 -4.93
N LYS A 127 23.41 4.80 -4.28
CA LYS A 127 23.66 4.74 -2.83
C LYS A 127 24.69 3.69 -2.38
N GLU A 128 25.09 2.74 -3.23
CA GLU A 128 26.12 1.74 -2.85
C GLU A 128 27.57 2.14 -3.23
N LYS A 129 27.77 3.12 -4.11
CA LYS A 129 29.13 3.54 -4.53
C LYS A 129 29.80 4.56 -3.61
N SER A 130 29.07 5.18 -2.68
CA SER A 130 29.64 6.19 -1.77
C SER A 130 30.38 5.59 -0.56
N GLU A 131 30.01 4.39 -0.11
CA GLU A 131 30.68 3.74 1.03
C GLU A 131 31.99 3.04 0.61
N ALA A 132 32.08 2.52 -0.61
CA ALA A 132 33.30 1.91 -1.13
C ALA A 132 34.43 2.94 -1.39
N ASN A 133 34.09 4.18 -1.74
CA ASN A 133 35.09 5.23 -2.01
C ASN A 133 35.61 5.93 -0.75
N ALA A 134 34.88 5.87 0.37
CA ALA A 134 35.33 6.45 1.65
C ALA A 134 36.38 5.56 2.36
N ILE A 135 36.37 4.25 2.10
CA ILE A 135 37.31 3.29 2.70
C ILE A 135 38.67 3.31 1.98
N ALA A 136 38.67 3.58 0.67
CA ALA A 136 39.91 3.56 -0.14
C ALA A 136 40.86 4.75 0.10
N ASP A 137 40.38 5.83 0.71
CA ASP A 137 41.18 7.06 0.92
C ASP A 137 41.86 7.10 2.31
N HIS A 138 41.51 6.20 3.23
CA HIS A 138 42.09 6.15 4.58
C HIS A 138 43.38 5.32 4.68
N ASP A 139 43.73 4.55 3.63
CA ASP A 139 44.88 3.63 3.63
C ASP A 139 46.16 4.23 3.00
N ARG A 140 46.15 5.53 2.63
CA ARG A 140 47.31 6.19 1.98
C ARG A 140 48.15 7.10 2.87
N THR A 141 47.83 7.25 4.15
CA THR A 141 48.65 8.05 5.09
C THR A 141 49.15 7.21 6.26
N ILE A 142 50.05 6.27 5.99
CA ILE A 142 51.01 5.78 6.98
C ILE A 142 52.40 6.20 6.47
N ILE A 143 52.87 7.32 7.00
CA ILE A 143 54.26 7.75 6.87
C ILE A 143 55.07 6.84 7.81
N GLU A 144 56.08 6.17 7.27
CA GLU A 144 57.02 5.32 8.00
C GLU A 144 57.79 6.14 9.06
N ASP A 145 57.62 5.82 10.35
CA ASP A 145 58.45 6.33 11.45
C ASP A 145 59.66 5.38 11.65
N PRO A 146 60.91 5.84 11.53
CA PRO A 146 62.09 4.98 11.49
C PRO A 146 62.59 4.49 12.86
N THR A 147 61.80 4.56 13.94
CA THR A 147 62.35 4.38 15.30
C THR A 147 61.85 3.17 16.11
N ASN A 148 61.24 2.15 15.51
CA ASN A 148 60.74 0.98 16.28
C ASN A 148 61.68 -0.25 16.23
N PRO A 149 62.42 -0.59 17.31
CA PRO A 149 63.35 -1.71 17.32
C PRO A 149 62.69 -2.98 17.86
N ARG A 150 62.04 -3.77 16.98
CA ARG A 150 61.75 -5.19 17.25
C ARG A 150 61.88 -6.05 16.00
N HIS A 151 63.12 -6.26 15.57
CA HIS A 151 63.50 -7.42 14.78
C HIS A 151 64.34 -8.38 15.62
N VAL A 152 63.79 -9.55 15.94
CA VAL A 152 64.60 -10.78 16.07
C VAL A 152 63.94 -11.87 15.25
N ASN A 153 64.81 -12.54 14.50
CA ASN A 153 64.60 -13.39 13.35
C ASN A 153 63.92 -14.75 13.65
N LYS A 154 63.08 -15.16 12.70
CA LYS A 154 62.99 -16.45 11.97
C LYS A 154 63.58 -17.71 12.63
N GLN A 155 62.81 -18.81 12.65
CA GLN A 155 62.88 -19.87 11.61
C GLN A 155 61.75 -20.93 11.73
N PRO A 156 61.39 -21.65 10.65
CA PRO A 156 60.20 -22.51 10.56
C PRO A 156 60.53 -24.02 10.59
N ARG A 157 59.57 -24.90 10.92
CA ARG A 157 59.45 -26.24 10.28
C ARG A 157 58.18 -27.04 10.66
N VAL A 158 57.41 -27.34 9.62
CA VAL A 158 56.89 -28.66 9.20
C VAL A 158 55.79 -29.37 10.03
N GLN A 159 54.72 -29.64 9.27
CA GLN A 159 53.58 -30.55 9.46
C GLN A 159 53.85 -31.82 10.26
N LYS A 160 52.84 -32.27 11.02
CA LYS A 160 52.45 -33.68 11.10
C LYS A 160 50.93 -33.82 11.32
N ASN A 161 50.34 -34.64 10.45
CA ASN A 161 48.99 -35.18 10.51
C ASN A 161 48.76 -35.96 11.81
N PHE A 162 47.53 -35.96 12.31
CA PHE A 162 46.72 -37.15 12.61
C PHE A 162 45.24 -36.76 12.58
#